data_AF-A0A9D6K7M3-F1
#
_entry.id   AF-A0A9D6K7M3-F1
#
_cell.length_a   1.000
_cell.length_b   1.000
_cell.length_c   1.000
_cell.angle_alpha   90.00
_cell.angle_beta   90.00
_cell.angle_gamma   90.00
#
_symmetry.space_group_name_H-M   'P 1'
#
loop_
_entity.id
_entity.type
_entity.pdbx_description
1 polymer ?
#
loop_
_entity_poly.entity_id
_entity_poly.type
_entity_poly.pdbx_seq_one_letter_code
_entity_poly.pdbx_strand_id
1 'polypeptide(L)' 'MNDIDIAKEALKLEEAAEKRYREQEHRLKDPFLVALVEGLRRNEEEHGNFLREAVRRLGG' A
#
# COMPACT_ATOMS: atom_id res chain seq x y z
N MET A 1 17.33 -9.42 10.76
CA MET A 1 16.63 -8.42 9.94
C MET A 1 16.81 -7.09 10.64
N ASN A 2 17.29 -6.06 9.94
CA ASN A 2 17.45 -4.73 10.52
C ASN A 2 16.20 -3.86 10.19
N ASP A 3 16.10 -2.67 10.78
CA ASP A 3 14.93 -1.81 10.62
C ASP A 3 14.68 -1.40 9.16
N ILE A 4 15.74 -1.21 8.36
CA ILE A 4 15.60 -0.86 6.95
C ILE A 4 15.08 -2.05 6.12
N ASP A 5 15.48 -3.27 6.43
CA ASP A 5 14.99 -4.49 5.78
C ASP A 5 13.50 -4.69 6.10
N ILE A 6 13.09 -4.47 7.36
CA ILE A 6 11.68 -4.51 7.79
C ILE A 6 10.86 -3.46 7.01
N ALA A 7 11.35 -2.22 6.93
CA ALA A 7 10.66 -1.15 6.20
C ALA A 7 10.54 -1.45 4.70
N LYS A 8 11.55 -2.05 4.08
CA LYS A 8 11.52 -2.47 2.68
C LYS A 8 10.56 -3.64 2.45
N GLU A 9 10.49 -4.60 3.36
CA GLU A 9 9.55 -5.71 3.27
C GLU A 9 8.11 -5.22 3.42
N ALA A 10 7.84 -4.37 4.41
CA ALA A 10 6.54 -3.73 4.58
C ALA A 10 6.14 -2.92 3.33
N LEU A 11 7.06 -2.11 2.77
CA LEU A 11 6.77 -1.32 1.57
C LEU A 11 6.33 -2.20 0.39
N LYS A 12 6.99 -3.34 0.18
CA LYS A 12 6.59 -4.28 -0.88
C LYS A 12 5.19 -4.86 -0.67
N LEU A 13 4.79 -5.08 0.58
CA LEU A 13 3.45 -5.58 0.91
C LEU A 13 2.40 -4.52 0.60
N GLU A 14 2.63 -3.26 0.98
CA GLU A 14 1.71 -2.16 0.70
C GLU A 14 1.56 -1.92 -0.81
N GLU A 15 2.67 -1.93 -1.57
CA GLU A 15 2.61 -1.78 -3.03
C GLU A 15 1.88 -2.94 -3.72
N ALA A 16 2.01 -4.16 -3.19
CA ALA A 16 1.28 -5.32 -3.69
C ALA A 16 -0.22 -5.23 -3.37
N ALA A 17 -0.58 -4.78 -2.17
CA ALA A 17 -1.96 -4.56 -1.75
C ALA A 17 -2.63 -3.45 -2.56
N GLU A 18 -1.98 -2.29 -2.70
CA GLU A 18 -2.46 -1.15 -3.51
C GLU A 18 -2.75 -1.59 -4.95
N LYS A 19 -1.80 -2.32 -5.57
CA LYS A 19 -1.97 -2.86 -6.93
C LYS A 19 -3.18 -3.79 -7.02
N ARG A 20 -3.35 -4.68 -6.03
CA ARG A 20 -4.46 -5.63 -6.01
C ARG A 20 -5.80 -4.91 -5.87
N TYR A 21 -5.90 -3.87 -5.05
CA TYR A 21 -7.11 -3.08 -4.92
C TYR A 21 -7.44 -2.32 -6.21
N ARG A 22 -6.45 -1.73 -6.87
CA ARG A 22 -6.60 -1.08 -8.18
C ARG A 22 -7.13 -2.04 -9.25
N GLU A 23 -6.65 -3.28 -9.29
CA GLU A 23 -7.14 -4.31 -10.22
C GLU A 23 -8.57 -4.78 -9.89
N GLN A 24 -8.95 -4.80 -8.61
CA GLN A 24 -10.27 -5.23 -8.15
C GLN A 24 -11.34 -4.17 -8.38
N GLU A 25 -11.00 -2.89 -8.23
CA GLU A 25 -11.90 -1.75 -8.41
C GLU A 25 -12.69 -1.83 -9.74
N HIS A 26 -12.00 -2.15 -10.84
CA HIS A 26 -12.60 -2.30 -12.17
C HIS A 26 -13.54 -3.50 -12.34
N ARG A 27 -13.51 -4.46 -11.42
CA ARG A 27 -14.30 -5.71 -11.48
C ARG A 27 -15.54 -5.66 -10.59
N LEU A 28 -15.57 -4.75 -9.63
CA LEU A 28 -16.68 -4.59 -8.70
C LEU A 28 -17.82 -3.83 -9.35
N LYS A 29 -19.05 -4.26 -9.05
CA LYS A 29 -20.29 -3.64 -9.55
C LYS A 29 -21.14 -3.05 -8.44
N ASP A 30 -20.91 -3.49 -7.20
CA ASP A 30 -21.59 -2.98 -6.03
C ASP A 30 -20.92 -1.66 -5.59
N PRO A 31 -21.67 -0.54 -5.52
CA PRO A 31 -21.10 0.77 -5.18
C PRO A 31 -20.46 0.84 -3.79
N PHE A 32 -21.00 0.09 -2.82
CA PHE A 32 -20.44 0.04 -1.47
C PHE A 32 -19.09 -0.68 -1.48
N LEU A 33 -18.98 -1.79 -2.20
CA LEU A 33 -17.70 -2.50 -2.33
C LEU A 33 -16.66 -1.70 -3.12
N VAL A 34 -17.07 -0.96 -4.15
CA VAL A 34 -16.16 -0.04 -4.88
C VAL A 34 -15.59 1.00 -3.91
N ALA A 35 -16.44 1.70 -3.17
CA ALA A 35 -16.00 2.72 -2.21
C ALA A 35 -15.10 2.14 -1.11
N LEU A 36 -15.39 0.92 -0.64
CA LEU A 36 -14.54 0.23 0.32
C LEU A 36 -13.15 -0.06 -0.26
N VAL A 37 -13.07 -0.63 -1.46
CA VAL A 37 -11.79 -0.97 -2.11
C VAL A 37 -10.98 0.28 -2.44
N GLU A 38 -11.64 1.37 -2.89
CA GLU A 38 -10.98 2.66 -3.06
C GLU A 38 -10.39 3.19 -1.76
N GLY A 39 -11.12 3.04 -0.64
CA GLY A 39 -10.65 3.44 0.68
C GLY A 39 -9.42 2.64 1.11
N LEU A 40 -9.46 1.32 0.96
CA LEU A 40 -8.31 0.45 1.24
C LEU A 40 -7.10 0.82 0.37
N ARG A 41 -7.31 1.05 -0.94
CA ARG A 41 -6.26 1.48 -1.86
C ARG A 41 -5.57 2.76 -1.40
N ARG A 42 -6.36 3.77 -0.99
CA ARG A 42 -5.81 5.05 -0.49
C ARG A 42 -5.00 4.86 0.78
N ASN A 43 -5.45 4.00 1.70
CA ASN A 43 -4.70 3.71 2.92
C ASN A 43 -3.34 3.06 2.60
N GLU A 44 -3.28 2.08 1.70
CA GLU A 44 -1.99 1.44 1.35
C GLU A 44 -1.06 2.41 0.61
N GLU A 45 -1.61 3.34 -0.19
CA GLU A 45 -0.84 4.41 -0.81
C GLU A 45 -0.20 5.33 0.25
N GLU A 46 -0.95 5.71 1.30
CA GLU A 46 -0.47 6.51 2.43
C GLU A 46 0.58 5.75 3.27
N HIS A 47 0.33 4.48 3.59
CA HIS A 47 1.29 3.61 4.26
C HIS A 47 2.58 3.48 3.45
N GLY A 48 2.47 3.25 2.15
CA GLY A 48 3.61 3.17 1.23
C GLY A 48 4.43 4.47 1.22
N ASN A 49 3.78 5.64 1.23
CA ASN A 49 4.47 6.92 1.31
C ASN A 49 5.27 7.07 2.61
N PHE A 50 4.68 6.69 3.75
CA PHE A 50 5.38 6.70 5.04
C PHE A 50 6.58 5.75 5.06
N LEU A 51 6.42 4.54 4.51
CA LEU A 51 7.48 3.54 4.44
C LEU A 51 8.61 3.95 3.49
N ARG A 52 8.31 4.59 2.35
CA ARG A 52 9.33 5.18 1.46
C ARG A 52 10.15 6.23 2.20
N GLU A 53 9.50 7.07 3.01
CA GLU A 53 10.20 8.04 3.83
C GLU A 53 11.08 7.37 4.89
N ALA A 54 10.57 6.33 5.57
CA ALA A 54 11.34 5.56 6.54
C ALA A 54 12.58 4.90 5.91
N VAL A 55 12.42 4.25 4.75
CA VAL A 55 13.54 3.64 4.01
C VAL A 55 14.59 4.68 3.63
N ARG A 56 14.17 5.88 3.18
CA ARG A 56 15.10 6.98 2.88
C ARG A 56 15.86 7.43 4.14
N ARG A 57 15.16 7.63 5.26
CA ARG A 57 15.77 8.07 6.53
C ARG A 57 16.74 7.04 7.12
N LEU A 58 16.43 5.75 7.00
CA LEU A 58 17.25 4.66 7.53
C LEU A 58 18.41 4.26 6.59
N GLY A 59 18.26 4.50 5.28
CA GLY A 59 19.25 4.17 4.26
C GLY A 59 20.39 5.18 4.11
N GLY A 60 20.17 6.43 4.52
CA GLY A 60 21.08 7.55 4.27
C GLY A 60 20.75 8.28 2.97
#